data_AF-A0A4Q3MJ31-F1
#
_entry.id   AF-A0A4Q3MJ31-F1
#
_cell.length_a   1.000
_cell.length_b   1.000
_cell.length_c   1.000
_cell.angle_alpha   90.00
_cell.angle_beta   90.00
_cell.angle_gamma   90.00
#
_symmetry.space_group_name_H-M   'P 1'
#
loop_
_entity.id
_entity.type
_entity.pdbx_description
1 polymer ?
#
loop_
_entity_poly.entity_id
_entity_poly.type
_entity_poly.pdbx_seq_one_letter_code
_entity_poly.pdbx_strand_id
1 'polypeptide(L)'
;MQAATWVDYDESADGATLYLDTSSIKATGKNRSAWSKVVRTTPQVHNGELLQSWVALIEADCIGRTQRTLSEVGYRPDGTTLYQIGEGAVFTPVIPDSAGERRFKLICTHRIGKK
;
A
#
# COMPACT_ATOMS: atom_id res chain seq x y z
N MET A 1 16.86 2.24 14.64
CA MET A 1 15.86 1.78 13.65
C MET A 1 14.50 2.20 14.18
N GLN A 2 13.67 2.87 13.38
CA GLN A 2 12.31 3.24 13.81
C GLN A 2 11.39 2.05 13.52
N ALA A 3 10.61 1.62 14.51
CA ALA A 3 9.69 0.49 14.35
C ALA A 3 8.52 0.87 13.43
N ALA A 4 8.10 -0.06 12.56
CA ALA A 4 6.94 0.13 11.70
C ALA A 4 5.67 0.36 12.53
N THR A 5 4.81 1.27 12.08
CA THR A 5 3.53 1.59 12.72
C THR A 5 2.41 1.28 11.74
N TRP A 6 2.02 0.01 11.68
CA TRP A 6 0.94 -0.47 10.82
C TRP A 6 -0.41 -0.10 11.42
N VAL A 7 -1.17 0.70 10.70
CA VAL A 7 -2.58 1.00 11.00
C VAL A 7 -3.46 0.30 9.98
N ASP A 8 -4.52 -0.33 10.43
CA ASP A 8 -5.60 -0.78 9.55
C ASP A 8 -6.31 0.44 8.97
N TYR A 9 -6.67 0.36 7.69
CA TYR A 9 -7.45 1.41 7.04
C TYR A 9 -8.68 0.89 6.30
N ASP A 10 -8.77 -0.43 6.14
CA ASP A 10 -9.88 -1.08 5.47
C ASP A 10 -9.91 -2.58 5.70
N GLU A 11 -11.09 -3.14 5.52
CA GLU A 11 -11.31 -4.57 5.33
C GLU A 11 -12.08 -4.77 4.03
N SER A 12 -11.56 -5.61 3.14
CA SER A 12 -12.25 -5.93 1.89
C SER A 12 -13.32 -6.99 2.12
N ALA A 13 -14.35 -6.98 1.28
CA ALA A 13 -15.47 -7.92 1.36
C ALA A 13 -15.06 -9.40 1.25
N ASP A 14 -13.89 -9.68 0.68
CA ASP A 14 -13.27 -11.01 0.59
C ASP A 14 -12.39 -11.37 1.81
N GLY A 15 -12.48 -10.60 2.89
CA GLY A 15 -11.79 -10.86 4.15
C GLY A 15 -10.30 -10.59 4.12
N ALA A 16 -9.85 -9.59 3.34
CA ALA A 16 -8.49 -9.08 3.48
C ALA A 16 -8.47 -7.86 4.39
N THR A 17 -7.47 -7.78 5.26
CA THR A 17 -7.20 -6.59 6.05
C THR A 17 -6.10 -5.79 5.37
N LEU A 18 -6.33 -4.48 5.24
CA LEU A 18 -5.42 -3.57 4.55
C LEU A 18 -4.79 -2.61 5.56
N TYR A 19 -3.46 -2.52 5.49
CA TYR A 19 -2.63 -1.78 6.43
C TYR A 19 -1.79 -0.71 5.73
N LEU A 20 -1.49 0.36 6.44
CA LEU A 20 -0.55 1.41 6.07
C LEU A 20 0.49 1.56 7.17
N ASP A 21 1.77 1.56 6.84
CA ASP A 21 2.82 1.92 7.79
C ASP A 21 2.96 3.44 7.85
N THR A 22 2.31 4.08 8.82
CA THR A 22 2.33 5.54 8.94
C THR A 22 3.71 6.07 9.30
N SER A 23 4.56 5.26 9.94
CA SER A 23 5.95 5.65 10.24
C SER A 23 6.85 5.68 9.00
N SER A 24 6.43 5.00 7.93
CA SER A 24 7.14 5.01 6.64
C SER A 24 6.80 6.20 5.75
N ILE A 25 5.84 7.05 6.15
CA ILE A 25 5.40 8.19 5.34
C ILE A 25 6.56 9.17 5.15
N LYS A 26 6.97 9.36 3.88
CA LYS A 26 8.00 10.31 3.47
C LYS A 26 7.40 11.33 2.51
N ALA A 27 7.89 12.56 2.56
CA ALA A 27 7.53 13.61 1.60
C ALA A 27 8.72 13.92 0.68
N THR A 28 8.44 14.01 -0.62
CA THR A 28 9.41 14.38 -1.66
C THR A 28 8.76 15.39 -2.58
N GLY A 29 9.05 16.68 -2.38
CA GLY A 29 8.38 17.76 -3.10
C GLY A 29 6.88 17.76 -2.85
N LYS A 30 6.07 17.65 -3.91
CA LYS A 30 4.60 17.56 -3.83
C LYS A 30 4.07 16.15 -3.54
N ASN A 31 4.94 15.13 -3.63
CA ASN A 31 4.55 13.75 -3.48
C ASN A 31 4.78 13.26 -2.05
N ARG A 32 4.02 12.23 -1.67
CA ARG A 32 4.26 11.46 -0.45
C ARG A 32 4.30 9.99 -0.76
N SER A 33 5.14 9.24 -0.07
CA SER A 33 5.21 7.80 -0.22
C SER A 33 5.10 7.06 1.10
N ALA A 34 4.56 5.85 1.06
CA ALA A 34 4.38 5.00 2.23
C ALA A 34 4.26 3.53 1.84
N TRP A 35 4.69 2.65 2.74
CA TRP A 35 4.44 1.22 2.62
C TRP A 35 3.01 0.89 3.04
N SER A 36 2.34 0.09 2.21
CA SER A 36 1.04 -0.50 2.49
C SER A 36 1.14 -2.01 2.40
N LYS A 37 0.34 -2.72 3.18
CA LYS A 37 0.30 -4.18 3.21
C LYS A 37 -1.14 -4.65 3.11
N VAL A 38 -1.37 -5.74 2.41
CA VAL A 38 -2.65 -6.44 2.44
C VAL A 38 -2.42 -7.87 2.88
N VAL A 39 -3.24 -8.35 3.81
CA VAL A 39 -3.21 -9.71 4.33
C VAL A 39 -4.59 -10.31 4.14
N ARG A 40 -4.66 -11.39 3.36
CA ARG A 40 -5.92 -12.13 3.17
C ARG A 40 -6.08 -13.12 4.31
N THR A 41 -7.32 -13.37 4.75
CA THR A 41 -7.59 -14.53 5.62
C THR A 41 -7.52 -15.82 4.82
N THR A 42 -8.09 -15.82 3.61
CA THR A 42 -8.04 -16.96 2.68
C THR A 42 -7.18 -16.61 1.47
N PRO A 43 -6.10 -17.35 1.18
CA PRO A 43 -5.27 -17.09 0.00
C PRO A 43 -6.09 -17.21 -1.29
N GLN A 44 -5.73 -16.39 -2.28
CA GLN A 44 -6.42 -16.32 -3.58
C GLN A 44 -5.48 -16.74 -4.70
N VAL A 45 -6.01 -17.30 -5.79
CA VAL A 45 -5.21 -17.68 -6.95
C VAL A 45 -4.77 -16.42 -7.71
N HIS A 46 -3.46 -16.27 -7.87
CA HIS A 46 -2.81 -15.23 -8.66
C HIS A 46 -1.83 -15.92 -9.62
N ASN A 47 -2.07 -15.81 -10.93
CA ASN A 47 -1.26 -16.45 -11.99
C ASN A 47 -1.03 -17.96 -11.78
N GLY A 48 -2.04 -18.68 -11.25
CA GLY A 48 -1.96 -20.12 -11.00
C GLY A 48 -1.34 -20.51 -9.66
N GLU A 49 -0.88 -19.55 -8.86
CA GLU A 49 -0.30 -19.79 -7.53
C GLU A 49 -1.10 -19.10 -6.43
N LEU A 50 -0.95 -19.55 -5.18
CA LEU A 50 -1.65 -18.96 -4.04
C LEU A 50 -0.94 -17.69 -3.54
N LEU A 51 -1.66 -16.57 -3.54
CA LEU A 51 -1.25 -15.30 -2.94
C LEU A 51 -1.94 -15.10 -1.59
N GLN A 52 -1.15 -15.01 -0.52
CA GLN A 52 -1.65 -14.77 0.84
C GLN A 52 -1.62 -13.28 1.20
N SER A 53 -0.54 -12.59 0.85
CA SER A 53 -0.33 -11.20 1.23
C SER A 53 0.59 -10.49 0.24
N TRP A 54 0.53 -9.17 0.23
CA TRP A 54 1.50 -8.36 -0.51
C TRP A 54 1.81 -7.07 0.24
N VAL A 55 2.98 -6.52 -0.04
CA VAL A 55 3.45 -5.24 0.49
C VAL A 55 3.84 -4.36 -0.69
N ALA A 56 3.36 -3.12 -0.70
CA ALA A 56 3.55 -2.18 -1.79
C ALA A 56 4.04 -0.81 -1.29
N LEU A 57 5.02 -0.22 -1.96
CA LEU A 57 5.40 1.18 -1.78
C LEU A 57 4.53 2.03 -2.70
N ILE A 58 3.65 2.82 -2.10
CA ILE A 58 2.74 3.70 -2.82
C ILE A 58 3.31 5.10 -2.81
N GLU A 59 3.30 5.78 -3.96
CA GLU A 59 3.53 7.22 -4.06
C GLU A 59 2.23 7.93 -4.46
N ALA A 60 1.94 9.03 -3.79
CA ALA A 60 0.74 9.83 -3.95
C ALA A 60 1.10 11.28 -4.27
N ASP A 61 0.51 11.83 -5.33
CA ASP A 61 0.42 13.26 -5.55
C ASP A 61 -0.83 13.77 -4.84
N CYS A 62 -0.64 14.35 -3.65
CA CYS A 62 -1.72 14.76 -2.78
C CYS A 62 -2.55 15.92 -3.35
N ILE A 63 -1.97 16.71 -4.26
CA ILE A 63 -2.64 17.85 -4.91
C ILE A 63 -3.37 17.36 -6.16
N GLY A 64 -2.68 16.58 -6.99
CA GLY A 64 -3.22 16.04 -8.24
C GLY A 64 -4.23 14.92 -8.07
N ARG A 65 -4.38 14.38 -6.85
CA ARG A 65 -5.22 13.20 -6.53
C ARG A 65 -4.91 12.00 -7.43
N THR A 66 -3.62 11.77 -7.64
CA THR A 66 -3.11 10.60 -8.36
C THR A 66 -2.18 9.80 -7.47
N GLN A 67 -2.02 8.52 -7.79
CA GLN A 67 -1.09 7.64 -7.11
C GLN A 67 -0.46 6.63 -8.08
N ARG A 68 0.66 6.05 -7.67
CA ARG A 68 1.30 4.93 -8.35
C ARG A 68 1.92 3.96 -7.35
N THR A 69 2.11 2.71 -7.78
CA THR A 69 2.89 1.72 -7.03
C THR A 69 4.33 1.76 -7.52
N LEU A 70 5.27 2.13 -6.64
CA LEU A 70 6.70 2.16 -6.95
C LEU A 70 7.32 0.77 -6.86
N SER A 71 6.86 -0.06 -5.93
CA SER A 71 7.30 -1.44 -5.80
C SER A 71 6.22 -2.24 -5.10
N GLU A 72 6.14 -3.53 -5.40
CA GLU A 72 5.27 -4.45 -4.69
C GLU A 72 5.90 -5.84 -4.66
N VAL A 73 5.73 -6.53 -3.54
CA VAL A 73 6.16 -7.90 -3.34
C VAL A 73 4.96 -8.71 -2.85
N GLY A 74 4.62 -9.76 -3.57
CA GLY A 74 3.59 -10.73 -3.18
C GLY A 74 4.21 -11.95 -2.52
N TYR A 75 3.50 -12.54 -1.56
CA TYR A 75 3.95 -13.69 -0.78
C TYR A 75 2.95 -14.84 -0.81
N ARG A 76 3.49 -16.06 -0.93
CA ARG A 76 2.74 -17.32 -0.77
C ARG A 76 2.36 -17.56 0.70
N PRO A 77 1.45 -18.51 0.99
CA PRO A 77 1.08 -18.87 2.37
C PRO A 77 2.25 -19.33 3.24
N ASP A 78 3.29 -19.91 2.64
CA ASP A 78 4.52 -20.32 3.33
C ASP A 78 5.49 -19.17 3.61
N GLY A 79 5.12 -17.94 3.22
CA GLY A 79 5.93 -16.73 3.38
C GLY A 79 6.98 -16.52 2.30
N THR A 80 7.12 -17.42 1.32
CA THR A 80 8.05 -17.23 0.21
C THR A 80 7.54 -16.17 -0.76
N THR A 81 8.45 -15.44 -1.39
CA THR A 81 8.11 -14.45 -2.41
C THR A 81 7.49 -15.13 -3.63
N LEU A 82 6.26 -14.76 -3.94
CA LEU A 82 5.54 -15.18 -5.15
C LEU A 82 5.97 -14.35 -6.36
N TYR A 83 5.94 -13.03 -6.22
CA TYR A 83 6.35 -12.10 -7.27
C TYR A 83 6.93 -10.83 -6.66
N GLN A 84 7.65 -10.09 -7.49
CA GLN A 84 8.11 -8.74 -7.18
C GLN A 84 8.00 -7.88 -8.43
N ILE A 85 7.39 -6.71 -8.29
CA ILE A 85 7.37 -5.67 -9.31
C ILE A 85 8.15 -4.45 -8.82
N GLY A 86 8.94 -3.89 -9.73
CA GLY A 86 9.77 -2.71 -9.50
C GLY A 86 9.14 -1.42 -10.01
N GLU A 87 9.93 -0.36 -10.01
CA GLU A 87 9.50 0.97 -10.44
C GLU A 87 9.07 0.95 -11.91
N GLY A 88 7.97 1.65 -12.24
CA GLY A 88 7.47 1.71 -13.62
C GLY A 88 5.98 2.01 -13.75
N ALA A 89 5.21 1.94 -12.67
CA ALA A 89 3.80 2.31 -12.72
C ALA A 89 3.63 3.81 -13.02
N VAL A 90 2.74 4.11 -13.96
CA VAL A 90 2.29 5.47 -14.22
C VAL A 90 1.36 5.95 -13.11
N PHE A 91 1.33 7.26 -12.87
CA PHE A 91 0.33 7.85 -12.00
C PHE A 91 -1.07 7.60 -12.56
N THR A 92 -1.96 7.13 -11.70
CA THR A 92 -3.36 6.89 -12.00
C THR A 92 -4.25 7.70 -11.07
N PRO A 93 -5.42 8.17 -11.53
CA PRO A 93 -6.38 8.85 -10.66
C PRO A 93 -6.79 7.96 -9.48
N VAL A 94 -6.93 8.58 -8.30
CA VAL A 94 -7.49 7.89 -7.13
C VAL A 94 -9.00 7.69 -7.34
N ILE A 95 -9.44 6.43 -7.35
CA ILE A 95 -10.85 6.07 -7.51
C ILE A 95 -11.62 6.43 -6.23
N PRO A 96 -12.68 7.27 -6.30
CA PRO A 96 -13.52 7.61 -5.15
C PRO A 96 -14.18 6.38 -4.50
N ASP A 97 -14.50 6.47 -3.22
CA ASP A 97 -15.20 5.42 -2.44
C ASP A 97 -14.50 4.05 -2.43
N SER A 98 -13.19 4.04 -2.74
CA SER A 98 -12.37 2.83 -2.77
C SER A 98 -11.46 2.74 -1.53
N ALA A 99 -11.01 1.51 -1.26
CA ALA A 99 -9.91 1.24 -0.35
C ALA A 99 -8.66 2.10 -0.65
N GLY A 100 -8.38 2.28 -1.95
CA GLY A 100 -7.28 3.11 -2.43
C GLY A 100 -7.43 4.58 -2.04
N GLU A 101 -8.66 5.11 -2.04
CA GLU A 101 -8.91 6.48 -1.58
C GLU A 101 -8.72 6.63 -0.07
N ARG A 102 -9.19 5.67 0.73
CA ARG A 102 -8.98 5.67 2.18
C ARG A 102 -7.49 5.69 2.52
N ARG A 103 -6.70 4.82 1.89
CA ARG A 103 -5.23 4.82 2.00
C ARG A 103 -4.63 6.15 1.57
N PHE A 104 -5.03 6.68 0.41
CA PHE A 104 -4.52 7.95 -0.12
C PHE A 104 -4.78 9.11 0.85
N LYS A 105 -5.98 9.20 1.40
CA LYS A 105 -6.35 10.20 2.42
C LYS A 105 -5.40 10.12 3.61
N LEU A 106 -5.16 8.93 4.17
CA LEU A 106 -4.22 8.75 5.28
C LEU A 106 -2.80 9.23 4.95
N ILE A 107 -2.26 8.85 3.78
CA ILE A 107 -0.93 9.29 3.33
C ILE A 107 -0.86 10.83 3.26
N CYS A 108 -1.91 11.46 2.71
CA CYS A 108 -1.94 12.89 2.44
C CYS A 108 -2.29 13.77 3.64
N THR A 109 -3.05 13.25 4.62
CA THR A 109 -3.42 14.00 5.83
C THR A 109 -2.46 13.77 6.99
N HIS A 110 -1.64 12.72 6.95
CA HIS A 110 -0.69 12.45 8.03
C HIS A 110 0.26 13.64 8.22
N ARG A 111 0.32 14.20 9.43
CA ARG A 111 1.27 15.26 9.73
C ARG A 111 2.61 14.60 9.98
N ILE A 112 3.56 14.82 9.06
CA ILE A 112 4.95 14.43 9.31
C ILE A 112 5.44 15.32 10.45
N GLY A 113 5.62 14.72 11.64
CA GLY A 113 6.18 15.43 12.79
C GLY A 113 7.53 16.00 12.41
N LYS A 114 7.72 17.32 12.61
CA LYS A 114 9.05 17.93 12.55
C LYS A 114 9.90 17.24 13.62
N LYS A 115 10.97 16.56 13.20
CA LYS A 115 12.08 16.26 14.10
C LYS A 115 12.88 17.53 14.35
#